data_AF-A0A2N5K283-F1
#
_entry.id   AF-A0A2N5K283-F1
#
_cell.length_a   1.000
_cell.length_b   1.000
_cell.length_c   1.000
_cell.angle_alpha   90.00
_cell.angle_beta   90.00
_cell.angle_gamma   90.00
#
_symmetry.space_group_name_H-M   'P 1'
#
loop_
_entity.id
_entity.type
_entity.pdbx_description
1 polymer ?
#
loop_
_entity_poly.entity_id
_entity_poly.type
_entity_poly.pdbx_seq_one_letter_code
_entity_poly.pdbx_strand_id
1 'polypeptide(L)'
;MVLLSGLRHGAGAWNEEMVFRGYGLDTVTAAIGRPIAVASLVALFARAHGGEWQVLLGQSALGLALTSLRLASDSLWVPVGYHFAWNIVQTAVLGPPEWPSLRPLHVDGPYVWMGRPGYPEPGLLTALVNLVIAVGAMAIRQRKVRR
;
A
#
# COMPACT_ATOMS: atom_id res chain seq x y z
N MET A 1 2.17 23.89 0.57
CA MET A 1 2.40 22.87 -0.48
C MET A 1 2.49 21.46 0.09
N VAL A 2 3.38 21.16 1.05
CA VAL A 2 3.34 19.89 1.82
C VAL A 2 1.97 19.65 2.46
N LEU A 3 1.32 20.70 3.00
CA LEU A 3 -0.05 20.63 3.52
C LEU A 3 -1.09 20.20 2.48
N LEU A 4 -1.00 20.70 1.25
CA LEU A 4 -1.90 20.34 0.14
C LEU A 4 -1.69 18.89 -0.30
N SER A 5 -0.43 18.44 -0.40
CA SER A 5 -0.10 17.03 -0.62
C SER A 5 -0.62 16.16 0.52
N GLY A 6 -0.50 16.64 1.76
CA GLY A 6 -1.09 16.06 2.98
C GLY A 6 -2.58 15.76 2.81
N LEU A 7 -3.37 16.80 2.52
CA LEU A 7 -4.81 16.66 2.35
C LEU A 7 -5.18 15.73 1.20
N ARG A 8 -4.52 15.85 0.04
CA ARG A 8 -4.78 15.01 -1.14
C ARG A 8 -4.48 13.54 -0.86
N HIS A 9 -3.30 13.24 -0.33
CA HIS A 9 -2.90 11.86 -0.05
C HIS A 9 -3.68 11.27 1.12
N GLY A 10 -4.07 12.07 2.11
CA GLY A 10 -4.92 11.64 3.21
C GLY A 10 -6.31 11.23 2.72
N ALA A 11 -6.94 12.07 1.88
CA ALA A 11 -8.24 11.77 1.29
C ALA A 11 -8.16 10.55 0.34
N GLY A 12 -7.11 10.45 -0.48
CA GLY A 12 -6.87 9.30 -1.36
C GLY A 12 -6.71 8.00 -0.57
N ALA A 13 -5.80 7.98 0.40
CA ALA A 13 -5.58 6.82 1.25
C ALA A 13 -6.86 6.42 2.00
N TRP A 14 -7.59 7.38 2.58
CA TRP A 14 -8.87 7.08 3.25
C TRP A 14 -9.87 6.41 2.30
N ASN A 15 -10.10 6.99 1.12
CA ASN A 15 -11.07 6.47 0.16
C ASN A 15 -10.70 5.08 -0.35
N GLU A 16 -9.43 4.88 -0.72
CA GLU A 16 -8.95 3.59 -1.19
C GLU A 16 -9.03 2.55 -0.08
N GLU A 17 -8.56 2.86 1.14
CA GLU A 17 -8.63 1.90 2.24
C GLU A 17 -10.08 1.58 2.64
N MET A 18 -11.01 2.54 2.61
CA MET A 18 -12.43 2.27 2.82
C MET A 18 -13.01 1.29 1.80
N VAL A 19 -12.64 1.42 0.53
CA VAL A 19 -13.09 0.52 -0.54
C VAL A 19 -12.44 -0.85 -0.41
N PHE A 20 -11.13 -0.94 -0.18
CA PHE A 20 -10.40 -2.20 -0.30
C PHE A 20 -10.22 -2.97 1.01
N ARG A 21 -10.24 -2.30 2.17
CA ARG A 21 -9.98 -2.92 3.50
C ARG A 21 -10.95 -2.49 4.61
N GLY A 22 -11.79 -1.50 4.36
CA GLY A 22 -12.93 -1.14 5.20
C GLY A 22 -14.18 -1.86 4.73
N TYR A 23 -15.20 -1.07 4.38
CA TYR A 23 -16.52 -1.57 3.98
C TYR A 23 -16.46 -2.62 2.88
N GLY A 24 -15.60 -2.46 1.87
CA GLY A 24 -15.55 -3.44 0.77
C GLY A 24 -14.97 -4.79 1.20
N LEU A 25 -13.93 -4.83 2.03
CA LEU A 25 -13.41 -6.10 2.54
C LEU A 25 -14.43 -6.82 3.41
N ASP A 26 -15.12 -6.10 4.31
CA ASP A 26 -16.13 -6.67 5.19
C ASP A 26 -17.32 -7.20 4.38
N THR A 27 -17.81 -6.41 3.42
CA THR A 27 -18.93 -6.78 2.53
C THR A 27 -18.61 -8.00 1.67
N VAL A 28 -17.46 -8.00 0.98
CA VAL A 28 -17.07 -9.12 0.11
C VAL A 28 -16.75 -10.36 0.94
N THR A 29 -16.16 -10.19 2.14
CA THR A 29 -15.93 -11.31 3.07
C THR A 29 -17.25 -11.96 3.49
N ALA A 30 -18.30 -11.17 3.77
CA ALA A 30 -19.61 -11.69 4.11
C ALA A 30 -20.27 -12.46 2.95
N ALA A 31 -20.02 -12.04 1.70
CA ALA A 31 -20.61 -12.67 0.52
C ALA A 31 -19.91 -13.96 0.07
N ILE A 32 -18.57 -13.96 0.03
CA ILE A 32 -17.79 -15.05 -0.62
C ILE A 32 -16.67 -15.62 0.27
N GLY A 33 -16.61 -15.23 1.54
CA GLY A 33 -15.60 -15.69 2.48
C GLY A 33 -14.27 -14.94 2.38
N ARG A 34 -13.53 -14.89 3.49
CA ARG A 34 -12.34 -14.06 3.65
C ARG A 34 -11.21 -14.36 2.65
N PRO A 35 -10.81 -15.62 2.39
CA PRO A 35 -9.69 -15.88 1.49
C PRO A 35 -9.93 -15.36 0.07
N ILE A 36 -11.14 -15.58 -0.46
CA ILE A 36 -11.52 -15.13 -1.80
C ILE A 36 -11.67 -13.61 -1.82
N ALA A 37 -12.28 -13.01 -0.79
CA ALA A 37 -12.39 -11.56 -0.67
C ALA A 37 -11.02 -10.86 -0.71
N VAL A 38 -10.04 -11.37 0.05
CA VAL A 38 -8.67 -10.83 0.06
C VAL A 38 -8.02 -10.97 -1.32
N ALA A 39 -8.08 -12.16 -1.93
CA ALA A 39 -7.46 -12.39 -3.24
C ALA A 39 -8.04 -11.46 -4.31
N SER A 40 -9.38 -11.35 -4.37
CA SER A 40 -10.08 -10.51 -5.34
C SER A 40 -9.81 -9.02 -5.16
N LEU A 41 -9.84 -8.53 -3.91
CA LEU A 41 -9.63 -7.10 -3.63
C LEU A 41 -8.16 -6.68 -3.80
N VAL A 42 -7.20 -7.56 -3.52
CA VAL A 42 -5.79 -7.31 -3.83
C VAL A 42 -5.57 -7.24 -5.33
N ALA A 43 -6.12 -8.19 -6.10
CA ALA A 43 -6.00 -8.18 -7.55
C ALA A 43 -6.66 -6.93 -8.17
N LEU A 44 -7.85 -6.56 -7.69
CA LEU A 44 -8.56 -5.36 -8.13
C LEU A 44 -7.78 -4.09 -7.78
N PHE A 45 -7.23 -3.99 -6.57
CA PHE A 45 -6.38 -2.87 -6.16
C PHE A 45 -5.19 -2.72 -7.10
N ALA A 46 -4.45 -3.80 -7.35
CA ALA A 46 -3.30 -3.77 -8.26
C ALA A 46 -3.70 -3.35 -9.68
N ARG A 47 -4.81 -3.90 -10.18
CA ARG A 47 -5.31 -3.60 -11.53
C ARG A 47 -5.82 -2.16 -11.68
N ALA A 48 -6.34 -1.56 -10.61
CA ALA A 48 -6.75 -0.15 -10.58
C ALA A 48 -5.56 0.81 -10.72
N HIS A 49 -4.35 0.37 -10.38
CA HIS A 49 -3.12 1.15 -10.45
C HIS A 49 -2.34 0.97 -11.77
N GLY A 50 -2.67 -0.04 -12.58
CA GLY A 50 -2.07 -0.26 -13.89
C GLY A 50 -2.19 -1.70 -14.40
N GLY A 51 -1.69 -1.95 -15.60
CA GLY A 51 -1.67 -3.28 -16.24
C GLY A 51 -0.27 -3.87 -16.44
N GLU A 52 0.78 -3.07 -16.30
CA GLU A 52 2.16 -3.54 -16.45
C GLU A 52 2.52 -4.52 -15.34
N TRP A 53 3.28 -5.56 -15.67
CA TRP A 53 3.56 -6.66 -14.74
C TRP A 53 4.26 -6.18 -13.45
N GLN A 54 5.18 -5.21 -13.55
CA GLN A 54 5.83 -4.64 -12.36
C GLN A 54 4.84 -3.90 -11.46
N VAL A 55 3.92 -3.15 -12.06
CA VAL A 55 2.88 -2.42 -11.31
C VAL A 55 1.94 -3.41 -10.66
N LEU A 56 1.50 -4.44 -11.38
CA LEU A 56 0.64 -5.49 -10.84
C LEU A 56 1.31 -6.19 -9.65
N LEU A 57 2.60 -6.55 -9.77
CA LEU A 57 3.35 -7.21 -8.72
C LEU A 57 3.55 -6.31 -7.49
N GLY A 58 4.03 -5.08 -7.70
CA GLY A 58 4.29 -4.13 -6.62
C GLY A 58 3.02 -3.71 -5.87
N GLN A 59 1.95 -3.43 -6.61
CA GLN A 59 0.67 -3.04 -6.02
C GLN A 59 -0.07 -4.22 -5.39
N SER A 60 0.14 -5.45 -5.90
CA SER A 60 -0.35 -6.65 -5.19
C SER A 60 0.36 -6.82 -3.86
N ALA A 61 1.69 -6.62 -3.81
CA ALA A 61 2.46 -6.68 -2.58
C ALA A 61 2.00 -5.60 -1.57
N LEU A 62 1.83 -4.35 -2.01
CA LEU A 62 1.28 -3.27 -1.18
C LEU A 62 -0.14 -3.61 -0.70
N GLY A 63 -1.00 -4.11 -1.59
CA GLY A 63 -2.36 -4.50 -1.24
C GLY A 63 -2.42 -5.63 -0.21
N LEU A 64 -1.49 -6.59 -0.28
CA LEU A 64 -1.33 -7.64 0.73
C LEU A 64 -0.83 -7.07 2.06
N ALA A 65 0.13 -6.14 2.05
CA ALA A 65 0.64 -5.49 3.25
C ALA A 65 -0.48 -4.74 3.99
N LEU A 66 -1.22 -3.88 3.28
CA LEU A 66 -2.32 -3.11 3.83
C LEU A 66 -3.45 -4.02 4.37
N THR A 67 -3.82 -5.05 3.62
CA THR A 67 -4.83 -6.02 4.07
C THR A 67 -4.37 -6.80 5.30
N SER A 68 -3.11 -7.20 5.35
CA SER A 68 -2.53 -7.89 6.51
C SER A 68 -2.48 -6.97 7.74
N LEU A 69 -2.13 -5.70 7.57
CA LEU A 69 -2.14 -4.69 8.63
C LEU A 69 -3.56 -4.46 9.17
N ARG A 70 -4.57 -4.36 8.30
CA ARG A 70 -5.99 -4.29 8.68
C ARG A 70 -6.40 -5.50 9.51
N LEU A 71 -6.03 -6.70 9.06
CA LEU A 71 -6.39 -7.96 9.69
C LEU A 71 -5.66 -8.21 11.01
N ALA A 72 -4.44 -7.72 11.18
CA ALA A 72 -3.63 -7.91 12.39
C ALA A 72 -3.93 -6.89 13.50
N SER A 73 -4.37 -5.70 13.10
CA SER A 73 -4.75 -4.61 14.02
C SER A 73 -6.23 -4.58 14.35
N ASP A 74 -7.05 -5.22 13.52
CA ASP A 74 -8.51 -5.05 13.50
C ASP A 74 -8.97 -3.58 13.41
N SER A 75 -8.15 -2.75 12.77
CA SER A 75 -8.39 -1.31 12.65
C SER A 75 -8.09 -0.84 11.24
N LEU A 76 -8.95 0.05 10.73
CA LEU A 76 -8.73 0.70 9.43
C LEU A 76 -7.67 1.81 9.53
N TRP A 77 -7.42 2.34 10.72
CA TRP A 77 -6.47 3.44 10.90
C TRP A 77 -5.01 3.03 10.63
N VAL A 78 -4.66 1.76 10.86
CA VAL A 78 -3.31 1.25 10.59
C VAL A 78 -2.98 1.24 9.09
N PRO A 79 -3.77 0.60 8.20
CA PRO A 79 -3.52 0.67 6.77
C PRO A 79 -3.66 2.10 6.22
N VAL A 80 -4.63 2.89 6.69
CA VAL A 80 -4.75 4.32 6.28
C VAL A 80 -3.49 5.10 6.62
N GLY A 81 -3.00 4.97 7.85
CA GLY A 81 -1.78 5.64 8.28
C GLY A 81 -0.55 5.20 7.49
N TYR A 82 -0.41 3.90 7.23
CA TYR A 82 0.69 3.37 6.41
C TYR A 82 0.63 3.90 4.97
N HIS A 83 -0.53 3.80 4.31
CA HIS A 83 -0.70 4.26 2.93
C HIS A 83 -0.51 5.77 2.82
N PHE A 84 -1.07 6.55 3.74
CA PHE A 84 -0.85 7.99 3.82
C PHE A 84 0.64 8.33 3.99
N ALA A 85 1.32 7.68 4.94
CA ALA A 85 2.74 7.92 5.20
C ALA A 85 3.59 7.56 3.98
N TRP A 86 3.31 6.43 3.32
CA TRP A 86 3.95 6.02 2.08
C TRP A 86 3.86 7.12 1.01
N ASN A 87 2.64 7.56 0.73
CA ASN A 87 2.37 8.59 -0.26
C ASN A 87 3.06 9.92 0.04
N ILE A 88 3.01 10.36 1.31
CA ILE A 88 3.67 11.61 1.71
C ILE A 88 5.17 11.52 1.63
N VAL A 89 5.75 10.41 2.07
CA VAL A 89 7.20 10.21 2.02
C VAL A 89 7.67 10.19 0.57
N GLN A 90 7.00 9.47 -0.33
CA GLN A 90 7.47 9.36 -1.71
C GLN A 90 7.23 10.61 -2.58
N THR A 91 6.30 11.50 -2.21
CA THR A 91 5.99 12.69 -3.01
C THR A 91 6.44 13.99 -2.35
N ALA A 92 6.03 14.24 -1.10
CA ALA A 92 6.23 15.53 -0.45
C ALA A 92 7.54 15.59 0.34
N VAL A 93 8.09 14.45 0.79
CA VAL A 93 9.37 14.39 1.50
C VAL A 93 10.51 14.06 0.54
N LEU A 94 10.44 12.94 -0.16
CA LEU A 94 11.46 12.35 -1.02
C LEU A 94 11.02 12.30 -2.50
N GLY A 95 10.33 13.36 -2.94
CA GLY A 95 9.76 13.44 -4.28
C GLY A 95 10.78 13.53 -5.41
N PRO A 96 10.31 13.44 -6.67
CA PRO A 96 11.13 13.74 -7.84
C PRO A 96 11.77 15.14 -7.80
N PRO A 97 12.94 15.36 -8.43
CA PRO A 97 13.59 16.67 -8.54
C PRO A 97 12.71 17.77 -9.16
N GLU A 98 11.80 17.39 -10.04
CA GLU A 98 10.90 18.29 -10.74
C GLU A 98 9.68 18.67 -9.88
N TRP A 99 9.43 17.90 -8.82
CA TRP A 99 8.30 18.10 -7.95
C TRP A 99 8.76 18.82 -6.69
N PRO A 100 7.91 19.70 -6.17
CA PRO A 100 8.31 20.44 -5.01
C PRO A 100 8.16 19.51 -3.78
N SER A 101 9.29 19.15 -3.19
CA SER A 101 9.42 18.21 -2.07
C SER A 101 10.47 18.72 -1.07
N LEU A 102 10.44 18.24 0.18
CA LEU A 102 11.35 18.71 1.23
C LEU A 102 12.81 18.36 0.95
N ARG A 103 13.05 17.17 0.39
CA ARG A 103 14.37 16.66 0.04
C ARG A 103 14.26 15.81 -1.23
N PRO A 104 14.33 16.44 -2.42
CA PRO A 104 14.19 15.72 -3.67
C PRO A 104 15.17 14.56 -3.78
N LEU A 105 14.65 13.39 -4.14
CA LEU A 105 15.40 12.15 -4.15
C LEU A 105 15.93 11.88 -5.56
N HIS A 106 17.23 11.63 -5.66
CA HIS A 106 17.86 11.04 -6.85
C HIS A 106 18.15 9.58 -6.53
N VAL A 107 17.77 8.70 -7.44
CA VAL A 107 17.98 7.26 -7.29
C VAL A 107 18.78 6.77 -8.49
N ASP A 108 19.98 6.29 -8.22
CA ASP A 108 20.81 5.61 -9.20
C ASP A 108 20.51 4.11 -9.17
N GLY A 109 20.35 3.49 -10.34
CA GLY A 109 20.20 2.06 -10.49
C GLY A 109 19.10 1.63 -11.46
N PRO A 110 18.97 0.32 -11.72
CA PRO A 110 18.00 -0.19 -12.69
C PRO A 110 16.55 0.02 -12.21
N TYR A 111 15.69 0.53 -13.11
CA TYR A 111 14.26 0.76 -12.84
C TYR A 111 13.54 -0.47 -12.28
N VAL A 112 13.92 -1.68 -12.70
CA VAL A 112 13.30 -2.93 -12.21
C VAL A 112 13.48 -3.13 -10.70
N TRP A 113 14.59 -2.68 -10.13
CA TRP A 113 14.85 -2.83 -8.69
C TRP A 113 14.26 -1.67 -7.90
N MET A 114 14.43 -0.45 -8.42
CA MET A 114 14.21 0.77 -7.66
C MET A 114 12.85 1.43 -7.93
N GLY A 115 12.27 1.24 -9.11
CA GLY A 115 11.25 2.13 -9.64
C GLY A 115 11.85 3.50 -9.97
N ARG A 116 11.14 4.58 -9.64
CA ARG A 116 11.63 5.96 -9.74
C ARG A 116 11.12 6.83 -8.59
N PRO A 117 11.74 7.99 -8.29
CA PRO A 117 11.18 8.94 -7.33
C PRO A 117 9.70 9.24 -7.60
N GLY A 118 8.88 9.30 -6.55
CA GLY A 118 7.42 9.50 -6.66
C GLY A 118 6.63 8.34 -7.30
N TYR A 119 7.31 7.28 -7.77
CA TYR A 119 6.67 6.06 -8.28
C TYR A 119 7.58 4.81 -8.08
N PRO A 120 7.92 4.47 -6.82
CA PRO A 120 8.76 3.34 -6.46
C PRO A 120 8.02 1.98 -6.49
N GLU A 121 6.69 1.96 -6.63
CA GLU A 121 5.87 0.74 -6.58
C GLU A 121 6.24 -0.32 -7.62
N PRO A 122 6.62 0.03 -8.87
CA PRO A 122 7.12 -0.95 -9.84
C PRO A 122 8.46 -1.60 -9.46
N GLY A 123 9.18 -1.06 -8.47
CA GLY A 123 10.47 -1.58 -8.02
C GLY A 123 10.33 -2.87 -7.19
N LEU A 124 11.14 -3.89 -7.51
CA LEU A 124 11.14 -5.15 -6.77
C LEU A 124 11.51 -4.99 -5.28
N LEU A 125 12.31 -3.99 -4.92
CA LEU A 125 12.64 -3.71 -3.52
C LEU A 125 11.40 -3.27 -2.73
N THR A 126 10.58 -2.38 -3.31
CA THR A 126 9.32 -1.95 -2.73
C THR A 126 8.36 -3.12 -2.54
N ALA A 127 8.26 -3.98 -3.56
CA ALA A 127 7.43 -5.19 -3.46
C ALA A 127 7.91 -6.11 -2.32
N LEU A 128 9.22 -6.34 -2.22
CA LEU A 128 9.80 -7.17 -1.17
C LEU A 128 9.53 -6.61 0.23
N VAL A 129 9.73 -5.31 0.45
CA VAL A 129 9.46 -4.66 1.73
C VAL A 129 7.99 -4.83 2.14
N ASN A 130 7.06 -4.61 1.21
CA ASN A 130 5.64 -4.79 1.49
C ASN A 130 5.27 -6.26 1.77
N LEU A 131 5.89 -7.23 1.10
CA LEU A 131 5.70 -8.65 1.42
C LEU A 131 6.22 -9.01 2.82
N VAL A 132 7.37 -8.47 3.23
CA VAL A 132 7.90 -8.66 4.59
C VAL A 132 6.93 -8.08 5.63
N ILE A 133 6.36 -6.90 5.37
CA ILE A 133 5.34 -6.30 6.24
C ILE A 133 4.08 -7.17 6.31
N ALA A 134 3.61 -7.69 5.17
CA ALA A 134 2.45 -8.57 5.12
C ALA A 134 2.66 -9.82 6.00
N VAL A 135 3.79 -10.51 5.81
CA VAL A 135 4.15 -11.70 6.60
C VAL A 135 4.29 -11.36 8.07
N GLY A 136 4.98 -10.26 8.41
CA GLY A 136 5.17 -9.80 9.79
C GLY A 136 3.85 -9.50 10.50
N ALA A 137 2.93 -8.79 9.84
CA ALA A 137 1.60 -8.50 10.38
C ALA A 137 0.80 -9.78 10.64
N MET A 138 0.81 -10.73 9.71
CA MET A 138 0.12 -12.01 9.87
C MET A 138 0.74 -12.89 10.96
N ALA A 139 2.06 -12.89 11.11
CA ALA A 139 2.74 -13.58 12.20
C ALA A 139 2.35 -13.00 13.57
N ILE A 140 2.25 -11.67 13.69
CA ILE A 140 1.75 -11.01 14.90
C ILE A 140 0.30 -11.42 15.19
N ARG A 141 -0.57 -11.44 14.17
CA ARG A 141 -1.96 -11.89 14.31
C ARG A 141 -2.05 -13.32 14.83
N GLN A 142 -1.28 -14.25 14.25
CA GLN A 142 -1.30 -15.65 14.68
C GLN A 142 -0.88 -15.83 16.14
N ARG A 143 0.09 -15.03 16.61
CA ARG A 143 0.48 -15.04 18.03
C ARG A 143 -0.64 -14.54 18.95
N LYS A 144 -1.42 -13.56 18.52
CA LYS A 144 -2.58 -13.07 19.29
C LYS A 144 -3.71 -14.12 19.36
N VAL A 145 -3.97 -14.84 18.27
CA VAL A 145 -5.03 -15.87 18.22
C VAL A 145 -4.70 -17.12 19.05
N ARG A 146 -3.41 -17.42 19.23
CA ARG A 146 -2.95 -18.58 20.02
C ARG A 146 -2.88 -18.34 21.53
N ARG A 147 -3.01 -17.09 21.97
CA ARG A 147 -3.05 -16.71 23.40
C ARG A 147 -4.51 -16.70 23.85
#